data_AF-A0A8X8VUT6-F1
#
_entry.id   AF-A0A8X8VUT6-F1
#
_cell.length_a   1.000
_cell.length_b   1.000
_cell.length_c   1.000
_cell.angle_alpha   90.00
_cell.angle_beta   90.00
_cell.angle_gamma   90.00
#
_symmetry.space_group_name_H-M   'P 1'
#
loop_
_entity.id
_entity.type
_entity.pdbx_description
1 polymer ?
#
loop_
_entity_poly.entity_id
_entity_poly.type
_entity_poly.pdbx_seq_one_letter_code
_entity_poly.pdbx_strand_id
1 'polypeptide(L)'
;MAEDEPRPMQWVVNTNKAIENLPNASAESAHWGKRSIYRIPASVTNVNSRAYKPQIISLGPYHHGSSHLSEMEEHKCRALLHFLKRSSRPLQVYVDALTPVAQDLMDA
;
A
#
# COMPACT_ATOMS: atom_id res chain seq x y z
N MET A 1 28.58 34.18 -31.84
CA MET A 1 27.39 33.31 -32.03
C MET A 1 27.44 32.28 -30.93
N ALA A 2 26.62 32.41 -29.90
CA ALA A 2 26.46 31.39 -28.88
C ALA A 2 25.18 30.62 -29.23
N GLU A 3 25.32 29.34 -29.50
CA GLU A 3 24.19 28.46 -29.80
C GLU A 3 23.35 28.28 -28.53
N ASP A 4 22.05 28.54 -28.65
CA ASP A 4 21.06 28.33 -27.59
C ASP A 4 20.81 26.82 -27.48
N GLU A 5 21.43 26.19 -26.48
CA GLU A 5 21.28 24.75 -26.19
C GLU A 5 19.80 24.48 -25.84
N PRO A 6 19.10 23.61 -26.57
CA PRO A 6 17.66 23.44 -26.41
C PRO A 6 17.34 22.91 -25.02
N ARG A 7 16.56 23.68 -24.25
CA ARG A 7 16.11 23.28 -22.90
C ARG A 7 15.58 21.84 -22.93
N PRO A 8 16.20 20.91 -22.19
CA PRO A 8 15.76 19.53 -22.21
C PRO A 8 14.32 19.46 -21.72
N MET A 9 13.47 18.80 -22.51
CA MET A 9 12.07 18.63 -22.20
C MET A 9 11.93 18.06 -20.78
N GLN A 10 11.02 18.60 -19.97
CA GLN A 10 10.87 18.23 -18.56
C GLN A 10 10.73 16.71 -18.35
N TRP A 11 10.11 16.01 -19.30
CA TRP A 11 10.00 14.55 -19.25
C TRP A 11 11.37 13.86 -19.31
N VAL A 12 12.31 14.35 -20.13
CA VAL A 12 13.68 13.80 -20.23
C VAL A 12 14.42 13.97 -18.92
N VAL A 13 14.34 15.15 -18.31
CA VAL A 13 14.96 15.44 -17.00
C VAL A 13 14.37 14.52 -15.92
N ASN A 14 13.05 14.35 -15.92
CA ASN A 14 12.37 13.46 -14.98
C ASN A 14 12.75 11.98 -15.19
N THR A 15 12.88 11.54 -16.44
CA THR A 15 13.26 10.16 -16.79
C THR A 15 14.70 9.88 -16.40
N ASN A 16 15.65 10.77 -16.71
CA ASN A 16 17.05 10.60 -16.30
C ASN A 16 17.19 10.52 -14.78
N LYS A 17 16.49 11.40 -14.06
CA LYS A 17 16.44 11.35 -12.59
C LYS A 17 15.81 10.05 -12.09
N ALA A 18 14.78 9.52 -12.76
CA ALA A 18 14.18 8.24 -12.39
C ALA A 18 15.13 7.06 -12.64
N ILE A 19 15.90 7.09 -13.73
CA ILE A 19 16.93 6.08 -14.04
C ILE A 19 18.04 6.10 -12.99
N GLU A 20 18.51 7.28 -12.59
CA GLU A 20 19.53 7.43 -11.54
C GLU A 20 19.06 6.87 -10.19
N ASN A 21 17.75 6.91 -9.92
CA ASN A 21 17.14 6.39 -8.69
C ASN A 21 16.55 4.99 -8.83
N LEU A 22 16.77 4.30 -9.96
CA LEU A 22 16.23 2.97 -10.19
C LEU A 22 16.91 1.97 -9.23
N PRO A 23 16.15 1.11 -8.53
CA PRO A 23 16.76 0.06 -7.73
C PRO A 23 17.58 -0.87 -8.63
N ASN A 24 18.72 -1.34 -8.14
CA ASN A 24 19.46 -2.36 -8.87
C ASN A 24 18.66 -3.68 -8.94
N ALA A 25 19.02 -4.57 -9.87
CA ALA A 25 18.28 -5.81 -10.10
C ALA A 25 18.11 -6.69 -8.83
N SER A 26 19.06 -6.62 -7.89
CA SER A 26 18.97 -7.33 -6.62
C SER A 26 17.93 -6.72 -5.68
N ALA A 27 17.89 -5.39 -5.58
CA ALA A 27 16.90 -4.65 -4.79
C ALA A 27 15.49 -4.81 -5.38
N GLU A 28 15.34 -4.78 -6.71
CA GLU A 28 14.07 -5.10 -7.37
C GLU A 28 13.62 -6.52 -7.06
N SER A 29 14.49 -7.52 -7.25
CA SER A 29 14.14 -8.92 -6.99
C SER A 29 13.74 -9.15 -5.52
N ALA A 30 14.43 -8.52 -4.57
CA ALA A 30 14.06 -8.57 -3.16
C ALA A 30 12.69 -7.94 -2.88
N HIS A 31 12.33 -6.86 -3.60
CA HIS A 31 11.03 -6.22 -3.50
C HIS A 31 9.90 -7.14 -4.01
N TRP A 32 10.06 -7.74 -5.20
CA TRP A 32 9.10 -8.68 -5.78
C TRP A 32 8.93 -9.98 -4.96
N GLY A 33 9.96 -10.36 -4.20
CA GLY A 33 9.92 -11.52 -3.30
C GLY A 33 9.13 -11.27 -2.00
N LYS A 34 8.77 -10.02 -1.67
CA LYS A 34 7.97 -9.73 -0.47
C LYS A 34 6.53 -10.20 -0.66
N ARG A 35 5.92 -10.72 0.40
CA ARG A 35 4.49 -11.05 0.40
C ARG A 35 3.70 -9.75 0.47
N SER A 36 2.94 -9.46 -0.59
CA SER A 36 2.22 -8.20 -0.74
C SER A 36 0.77 -8.46 -1.17
N ILE A 37 -0.15 -7.60 -0.74
CA ILE A 37 -1.53 -7.58 -1.26
C ILE A 37 -1.56 -6.52 -2.36
N TYR A 38 -1.52 -6.95 -3.61
CA TYR A 38 -1.40 -6.04 -4.74
C TYR A 38 -2.69 -5.27 -5.03
N ARG A 39 -2.57 -3.96 -5.18
CA ARG A 39 -3.66 -3.12 -5.68
C ARG A 39 -3.89 -3.36 -7.17
N ILE A 40 -5.13 -3.68 -7.54
CA ILE A 40 -5.50 -3.90 -8.95
C ILE A 40 -5.53 -2.55 -9.69
N PRO A 41 -4.96 -2.44 -10.90
CA PRO A 41 -4.95 -1.20 -11.67
C PRO A 41 -6.35 -0.64 -11.94
N ALA A 42 -6.48 0.68 -11.89
CA ALA A 42 -7.74 1.38 -12.12
C ALA A 42 -8.36 1.06 -13.49
N SER A 43 -7.54 0.84 -14.51
CA SER A 43 -7.99 0.45 -15.86
C SER A 43 -8.82 -0.84 -15.85
N VAL A 44 -8.49 -1.78 -14.95
CA VAL A 44 -9.24 -3.03 -14.77
C VAL A 44 -10.42 -2.82 -13.84
N THR A 45 -10.20 -2.16 -12.69
CA THR A 45 -11.26 -2.02 -11.69
C THR A 45 -12.40 -1.12 -12.15
N ASN A 46 -12.15 -0.16 -13.05
CA ASN A 46 -13.19 0.75 -13.54
C ASN A 46 -14.17 0.08 -14.50
N VAL A 47 -13.79 -1.02 -15.16
CA VAL A 47 -14.70 -1.79 -16.03
C VAL A 47 -15.84 -2.42 -15.21
N ASN A 48 -15.52 -2.90 -14.01
CA ASN A 48 -16.52 -3.45 -13.09
C ASN A 48 -16.11 -3.20 -11.64
N SER A 49 -16.37 -1.99 -11.14
CA SER A 49 -15.94 -1.60 -9.79
C SER A 49 -16.54 -2.47 -8.70
N ARG A 50 -17.74 -3.03 -8.91
CA ARG A 50 -18.44 -3.86 -7.93
C ARG A 50 -17.80 -5.24 -7.76
N ALA A 51 -17.13 -5.76 -8.79
CA ALA A 51 -16.39 -7.01 -8.71
C ALA A 51 -15.11 -6.91 -7.86
N TYR A 52 -14.54 -5.71 -7.75
CA TYR A 52 -13.25 -5.50 -7.08
C TYR A 52 -13.36 -4.71 -5.77
N LYS A 53 -14.44 -3.97 -5.55
CA LYS A 53 -14.69 -3.29 -4.27
C LYS A 53 -15.43 -4.24 -3.31
N PRO A 54 -14.98 -4.37 -2.06
CA PRO A 54 -15.71 -5.13 -1.07
C PRO A 54 -17.09 -4.53 -0.84
N GLN A 55 -18.09 -5.41 -0.74
CA GLN A 55 -19.49 -5.03 -0.54
C GLN A 55 -19.92 -5.12 0.92
N ILE A 56 -19.27 -5.99 1.70
CA ILE A 56 -19.68 -6.30 3.09
C ILE A 56 -18.45 -6.30 4.01
N ILE A 57 -17.40 -7.02 3.61
CA ILE A 57 -16.22 -7.24 4.45
C ILE A 57 -14.99 -6.66 3.75
N SER A 58 -14.35 -5.68 4.37
CA SER A 58 -12.99 -5.27 4.00
C SER A 58 -11.99 -5.80 5.01
N LEU A 59 -10.84 -6.25 4.53
CA LEU A 59 -9.68 -6.61 5.34
C LEU A 59 -8.50 -5.73 4.93
N GLY A 60 -7.75 -5.28 5.92
CA GLY A 60 -6.60 -4.39 5.68
C GLY A 60 -6.98 -2.93 5.41
N PRO A 61 -5.98 -2.10 5.07
CA PRO A 61 -6.10 -0.64 5.07
C PRO A 61 -6.81 -0.07 3.84
N TYR A 62 -6.86 -0.78 2.70
CA TYR A 62 -7.32 -0.22 1.41
C TYR A 62 -8.74 0.34 1.38
N HIS A 63 -9.63 -0.18 2.22
CA HIS A 63 -11.02 0.28 2.30
C HIS A 63 -11.40 0.77 3.70
N HIS A 64 -10.41 1.08 4.53
CA HIS A 64 -10.64 1.67 5.84
C HIS A 64 -11.37 3.01 5.69
N GLY A 65 -12.34 3.28 6.58
CA GLY A 65 -13.13 4.50 6.56
C GLY A 65 -14.20 4.60 5.45
N SER A 66 -14.36 3.58 4.61
CA SER A 66 -15.45 3.56 3.64
C SER A 66 -16.79 3.40 4.37
N SER A 67 -17.72 4.35 4.17
CA SER A 67 -18.99 4.40 4.91
C SER A 67 -19.84 3.15 4.73
N HIS A 68 -19.85 2.55 3.54
CA HIS A 68 -20.58 1.30 3.28
C HIS A 68 -19.95 0.05 3.90
N LEU A 69 -18.80 0.19 4.56
CA LEU A 69 -18.07 -0.90 5.23
C LEU A 69 -17.89 -0.63 6.74
N SER A 70 -18.53 0.40 7.28
CA SER A 70 -18.34 0.82 8.67
C SER A 70 -18.72 -0.26 9.69
N GLU A 71 -19.73 -1.07 9.38
CA GLU A 71 -20.15 -2.21 10.22
C GLU A 71 -19.00 -3.21 10.44
N MET A 72 -18.14 -3.39 9.44
CA MET A 72 -16.98 -4.28 9.55
C MET A 72 -15.93 -3.76 10.53
N GLU A 73 -15.82 -2.43 10.73
CA GLU A 73 -14.86 -1.87 11.68
C GLU A 73 -15.18 -2.27 13.12
N GLU A 74 -16.47 -2.38 13.49
CA GLU A 74 -16.87 -2.89 14.79
C GLU A 74 -16.41 -4.35 14.98
N HIS A 75 -16.60 -5.18 13.95
CA HIS A 75 -16.17 -6.57 13.96
C HIS A 75 -14.63 -6.71 14.05
N LYS A 76 -13.87 -5.84 13.36
CA LYS A 76 -12.40 -5.79 13.47
C LYS A 76 -11.96 -5.46 14.90
N CYS A 77 -12.56 -4.45 15.52
CA CYS A 77 -12.29 -4.08 16.90
C CYS A 77 -12.60 -5.24 17.87
N ARG A 78 -13.76 -5.88 17.71
CA ARG A 78 -14.15 -7.03 18.54
C ARG A 78 -13.17 -8.19 18.40
N ALA A 79 -12.78 -8.52 17.16
CA ALA A 79 -11.79 -9.56 16.87
C ALA A 79 -10.43 -9.25 17.51
N LEU A 80 -9.97 -8.00 17.43
CA LEU A 80 -8.73 -7.54 18.06
C LEU A 80 -8.79 -7.74 19.58
N LEU A 81 -9.87 -7.34 20.25
CA LEU A 81 -10.02 -7.51 21.69
C LEU A 81 -9.98 -8.99 22.11
N HIS A 82 -10.67 -9.88 21.37
CA HIS A 82 -10.62 -11.32 21.63
C HIS A 82 -9.22 -11.90 21.38
N PHE A 83 -8.54 -11.45 20.34
CA PHE A 83 -7.17 -11.85 20.04
C PHE A 83 -6.23 -11.44 21.18
N LEU A 84 -6.28 -10.18 21.63
CA LEU A 84 -5.46 -9.67 22.72
C LEU A 84 -5.71 -10.45 24.01
N LYS A 85 -6.98 -10.68 24.38
CA LYS A 85 -7.37 -11.46 25.55
C LYS A 85 -6.82 -12.89 25.50
N ARG A 86 -6.91 -13.56 24.34
CA ARG A 86 -6.42 -14.94 24.16
C ARG A 86 -4.90 -15.03 24.16
N SER A 87 -4.23 -13.98 23.68
CA SER A 87 -2.78 -13.98 23.57
C SER A 87 -2.05 -13.81 24.90
N SER A 88 -2.73 -13.25 25.91
CA SER A 88 -2.14 -12.93 27.22
C SER A 88 -0.87 -12.09 27.15
N ARG A 89 -0.71 -11.30 26.08
CA ARG A 89 0.42 -10.40 25.87
C ARG A 89 0.00 -8.93 25.99
N PRO A 90 0.87 -8.04 26.50
CA PRO A 90 0.62 -6.61 26.47
C PRO A 90 0.42 -6.10 25.04
N LEU A 91 -0.49 -5.14 24.85
CA LEU A 91 -0.75 -4.50 23.55
C LEU A 91 0.54 -3.96 22.92
N GLN A 92 1.45 -3.41 23.74
CA GLN A 92 2.70 -2.82 23.29
C GLN A 92 3.55 -3.78 22.45
N VAL A 93 3.55 -5.08 22.77
CA VAL A 93 4.30 -6.09 22.00
C VAL A 93 3.85 -6.14 20.53
N TYR A 94 2.56 -5.95 20.28
CA TYR A 94 2.03 -5.91 18.92
C TYR A 94 2.27 -4.58 18.24
N VAL A 95 2.11 -3.48 18.99
CA VAL A 95 2.41 -2.13 18.47
C VAL A 95 3.85 -2.08 18.01
N ASP A 96 4.81 -2.44 18.86
CA ASP A 96 6.24 -2.43 18.53
C ASP A 96 6.57 -3.31 17.32
N ALA A 97 5.92 -4.47 17.19
CA ALA A 97 6.13 -5.38 16.07
C ALA A 97 5.51 -4.89 14.75
N LEU A 98 4.38 -4.18 14.82
CA LEU A 98 3.63 -3.73 13.64
C LEU A 98 4.02 -2.33 13.18
N THR A 99 4.48 -1.45 14.07
CA THR A 99 4.88 -0.07 13.74
C THR A 99 5.89 0.01 12.59
N PRO A 100 6.96 -0.80 12.53
CA PRO A 100 7.95 -0.71 11.45
C PRO A 100 7.38 -1.06 10.07
N VAL A 101 6.31 -1.86 10.01
CA VAL A 101 5.72 -2.34 8.75
C VAL A 101 4.39 -1.67 8.42
N ALA A 102 3.84 -0.86 9.33
CA ALA A 102 2.53 -0.25 9.16
C ALA A 102 2.49 0.68 7.94
N GLN A 103 3.55 1.47 7.72
CA GLN A 103 3.65 2.38 6.59
C GLN A 103 3.74 1.62 5.26
N ASP A 104 4.61 0.60 5.19
CA ASP A 104 4.72 -0.28 4.02
C ASP A 104 3.39 -0.93 3.64
N LEU A 105 2.55 -1.28 4.63
CA LEU A 105 1.22 -1.86 4.40
C LEU A 105 0.19 -0.83 3.91
N MET A 106 0.35 0.45 4.24
CA MET A 106 -0.52 1.54 3.77
C MET A 106 -0.15 2.01 2.37
N ASP A 107 1.14 1.93 2.02
CA ASP A 107 1.68 2.40 0.75
C ASP A 107 1.68 1.33 -0.36
N ALA A 108 1.35 0.08 -0.03
CA ALA A 108 1.26 -1.05 -0.96
C ALA A 108 0.10 -0.97 -1.98
#